data_AF-A0A8K0AHL0-F1
#
_entry.id   AF-A0A8K0AHL0-F1
#
_cell.length_a   1.000
_cell.length_b   1.000
_cell.length_c   1.000
_cell.angle_alpha   90.00
_cell.angle_beta   90.00
_cell.angle_gamma   90.00
#
_symmetry.space_group_name_H-M   'P 1'
#
loop_
_entity.id
_entity.type
_entity.pdbx_description
1 polymer ?
#
loop_
_entity_poly.entity_id
_entity_poly.type
_entity_poly.pdbx_seq_one_letter_code
_entity_poly.pdbx_strand_id
1 'polypeptide(L)'
;MSPAVPSRSQVVALYRQVLRNGQQFADYNFREYVQRIARQDFRSNAALSDPVQIASAWEKGVQDAAIVKRQSIINSLYSHGRSVLEKGKPALH
;
A
#
# COMPACT_ATOMS: atom_id res chain seq x y z
N MET A 1 -22.70 -17.59 -8.87
CA MET A 1 -21.69 -16.92 -9.71
C MET A 1 -20.33 -17.38 -9.23
N SER A 2 -19.48 -17.96 -10.08
CA SER A 2 -18.10 -18.27 -9.68
C SER A 2 -17.31 -16.95 -9.52
N PRO A 3 -16.53 -16.77 -8.45
CA PRO A 3 -15.79 -15.53 -8.23
C PRO A 3 -14.68 -15.37 -9.29
N ALA A 4 -14.50 -14.15 -9.81
CA ALA A 4 -13.42 -13.85 -10.73
C ALA A 4 -12.08 -13.81 -9.97
N VAL A 5 -11.22 -14.79 -10.19
CA VAL A 5 -9.91 -14.88 -9.55
C VAL A 5 -8.90 -14.03 -10.35
N PRO A 6 -8.18 -13.09 -9.73
CA PRO A 6 -7.16 -12.31 -10.41
C PRO A 6 -5.97 -13.19 -10.81
N SER A 7 -5.34 -12.83 -11.92
CA SER A 7 -4.08 -13.45 -12.33
C SER A 7 -2.91 -13.00 -11.45
N ARG A 8 -1.83 -13.77 -11.45
CA ARG A 8 -0.59 -13.41 -10.74
C ARG A 8 -0.06 -12.03 -11.15
N SER A 9 -0.17 -11.65 -12.43
CA SER A 9 0.29 -10.34 -12.90
C SER A 9 -0.57 -9.21 -12.35
N GLN A 10 -1.89 -9.40 -12.25
CA GLN A 10 -2.81 -8.45 -11.61
C GLN A 10 -2.48 -8.27 -10.13
N VAL A 11 -2.23 -9.35 -9.38
CA VAL A 11 -1.81 -9.30 -7.97
C VAL A 11 -0.50 -8.53 -7.80
N VAL A 12 0.50 -8.80 -8.63
CA VAL A 12 1.79 -8.08 -8.59
C VAL A 12 1.62 -6.61 -8.95
N ALA A 13 0.77 -6.28 -9.93
CA ALA A 13 0.48 -4.91 -10.31
C ALA A 13 -0.18 -4.13 -9.16
N LEU A 14 -1.16 -4.75 -8.48
CA LEU A 14 -1.82 -4.17 -7.32
C LEU A 14 -0.85 -3.94 -6.17
N TYR A 15 0.01 -4.92 -5.85
CA TYR A 15 1.06 -4.75 -4.84
C TYR A 15 1.96 -3.55 -5.13
N ARG A 16 2.47 -3.44 -6.36
CA ARG A 16 3.31 -2.31 -6.79
C ARG A 16 2.55 -0.99 -6.73
N GLN A 17 1.26 -0.99 -7.04
CA GLN A 17 0.42 0.20 -6.93
C GLN A 17 0.30 0.67 -5.47
N VAL A 18 0.04 -0.23 -4.52
CA VAL A 18 -0.01 0.11 -3.09
C VAL A 18 1.32 0.69 -2.63
N LEU A 19 2.45 0.08 -2.99
CA LEU A 19 3.78 0.58 -2.63
C LEU A 19 4.05 1.99 -3.21
N ARG A 20 3.70 2.22 -4.48
CA ARG A 20 3.87 3.55 -5.11
C ARG A 20 2.99 4.60 -4.44
N ASN A 21 1.74 4.28 -4.13
CA ASN A 21 0.85 5.19 -3.41
C ASN A 21 1.39 5.48 -2.01
N GLY A 22 1.92 4.46 -1.32
CA GLY A 22 2.54 4.58 0.01
C GLY A 22 3.78 5.46 0.03
N GLN A 23 4.56 5.52 -1.06
CA GLN A 23 5.72 6.41 -1.15
C GLN A 23 5.34 7.89 -1.25
N GLN A 24 4.10 8.21 -1.63
CA GLN A 24 3.63 9.59 -1.77
C GLN A 24 3.29 10.26 -0.44
N PHE A 25 3.30 9.55 0.68
CA PHE A 25 3.09 10.17 1.99
C PHE A 25 4.27 11.08 2.34
N ALA A 26 3.98 12.28 2.82
CA ALA A 26 4.98 13.24 3.26
C ALA A 26 5.60 12.83 4.61
N ASP A 27 4.83 12.19 5.50
CA ASP A 27 5.36 11.67 6.76
C ASP A 27 6.06 10.32 6.58
N TYR A 28 7.29 10.22 7.08
CA TYR A 28 8.08 8.98 7.12
C TYR A 28 7.34 7.81 7.77
N ASN A 29 6.68 8.02 8.90
CA ASN A 29 6.00 6.97 9.64
C ASN A 29 4.86 6.36 8.82
N PHE A 30 4.11 7.20 8.09
CA PHE A 30 3.06 6.71 7.20
C PHE A 30 3.65 5.96 5.99
N ARG A 31 4.74 6.46 5.37
CA ARG A 31 5.43 5.72 4.30
C ARG A 31 5.86 4.33 4.75
N GLU A 32 6.52 4.24 5.90
CA GLU A 32 7.01 2.96 6.43
C GLU A 32 5.87 2.05 6.87
N TYR A 33 4.83 2.59 7.49
CA TYR A 33 3.65 1.82 7.88
C TYR A 33 2.97 1.18 6.66
N VAL A 34 2.70 1.97 5.61
CA VAL A 34 2.06 1.48 4.39
C VAL A 34 2.92 0.41 3.71
N GLN A 35 4.24 0.60 3.65
CA GLN A 35 5.15 -0.40 3.08
C GLN A 35 5.14 -1.71 3.88
N ARG A 36 5.16 -1.61 5.21
CA ARG A 36 5.16 -2.78 6.09
C ARG A 36 3.85 -3.56 5.97
N ILE A 37 2.71 -2.87 6.05
CA ILE A 37 1.40 -3.54 6.00
C ILE A 37 1.16 -4.17 4.62
N ALA A 38 1.53 -3.49 3.53
CA ALA A 38 1.43 -4.07 2.19
C ALA A 38 2.28 -5.33 2.06
N ARG A 39 3.52 -5.34 2.58
CA ARG A 39 4.36 -6.55 2.56
C ARG A 39 3.75 -7.67 3.40
N GLN A 40 3.22 -7.35 4.57
CA GLN A 40 2.62 -8.31 5.48
C GLN A 40 1.37 -8.95 4.86
N ASP A 41 0.42 -8.15 4.40
CA ASP A 41 -0.86 -8.61 3.87
C ASP A 41 -0.69 -9.44 2.60
N PHE A 42 0.18 -9.02 1.67
CA PHE A 42 0.42 -9.79 0.45
C PHE A 42 1.17 -11.10 0.73
N ARG A 43 2.02 -11.15 1.77
CA ARG A 43 2.68 -12.40 2.20
C ARG A 43 1.72 -13.34 2.90
N SER A 44 0.86 -12.85 3.80
CA SER A 44 -0.14 -13.68 4.48
C SER A 44 -1.13 -14.29 3.49
N ASN A 45 -1.47 -13.56 2.43
CA ASN A 45 -2.40 -14.02 1.41
C ASN A 45 -1.75 -14.88 0.31
N ALA A 46 -0.43 -15.03 0.30
CA ALA A 46 0.28 -15.76 -0.76
C ALA A 46 -0.02 -17.27 -0.76
N ALA A 47 -0.45 -17.82 0.39
CA ALA A 47 -0.79 -19.24 0.54
C ALA A 47 -2.28 -19.54 0.30
N LEU A 48 -3.11 -18.53 -0.02
CA LEU A 48 -4.52 -18.75 -0.29
C LEU A 48 -4.70 -19.60 -1.56
N SER A 49 -5.46 -20.68 -1.43
CA SER A 49 -5.82 -21.57 -2.54
C SER A 49 -7.31 -21.56 -2.88
N ASP A 50 -8.15 -21.07 -1.97
CA ASP A 50 -9.60 -20.97 -2.16
C ASP A 50 -9.94 -19.77 -3.07
N PRO A 51 -10.56 -20.00 -4.25
CA PRO A 51 -10.96 -18.94 -5.18
C PRO A 51 -11.81 -17.84 -4.54
N VAL A 52 -12.67 -18.18 -3.58
CA VAL A 52 -13.54 -17.21 -2.90
C VAL A 52 -12.71 -16.28 -2.02
N GLN A 53 -11.77 -16.83 -1.26
CA GLN A 53 -10.87 -16.06 -0.41
C GLN A 53 -9.92 -15.19 -1.23
N ILE A 54 -9.41 -15.70 -2.36
CA ILE A 54 -8.55 -14.92 -3.26
C ILE A 54 -9.32 -13.72 -3.83
N ALA A 55 -10.56 -13.92 -4.28
CA ALA A 55 -11.38 -12.83 -4.81
C ALA A 55 -11.73 -11.79 -3.72
N SER A 56 -12.04 -12.23 -2.50
CA SER A 56 -12.29 -11.33 -1.38
C SER A 56 -11.04 -10.52 -1.00
N ALA A 57 -9.87 -11.17 -0.92
CA ALA A 57 -8.60 -10.51 -0.65
C ALA A 57 -8.22 -9.52 -1.76
N TRP A 58 -8.54 -9.85 -3.02
CA TRP A 58 -8.36 -8.97 -4.16
C TRP A 58 -9.21 -7.70 -4.06
N GLU A 59 -10.51 -7.85 -3.81
CA GLU A 59 -11.43 -6.71 -3.66
C GLU A 59 -10.99 -5.80 -2.51
N LYS A 60 -10.64 -6.39 -1.36
CA LYS A 60 -10.07 -5.65 -0.23
C LYS A 60 -8.81 -4.89 -0.65
N GLY A 61 -7.87 -5.56 -1.32
CA GLY A 61 -6.62 -4.94 -1.76
C GLY A 61 -6.83 -3.77 -2.73
N VAL A 62 -7.81 -3.85 -3.63
CA VAL A 62 -8.19 -2.75 -4.53
C VAL A 62 -8.75 -1.57 -3.74
N GLN A 63 -9.62 -1.83 -2.77
CA GLN A 63 -10.17 -0.80 -1.89
C GLN A 63 -9.07 -0.12 -1.06
N ASP A 64 -8.19 -0.91 -0.45
CA ASP A 64 -7.06 -0.43 0.34
C ASP A 64 -6.12 0.44 -0.52
N ALA A 65 -5.80 0.02 -1.75
CA ALA A 65 -4.98 0.80 -2.67
C ALA A 65 -5.60 2.19 -2.96
N ALA A 66 -6.92 2.26 -3.11
CA ALA A 66 -7.65 3.52 -3.31
C ALA A 66 -7.67 4.38 -2.03
N ILE A 67 -7.73 3.78 -0.84
CA ILE A 67 -7.64 4.49 0.44
C ILE A 67 -6.24 5.09 0.60
N VAL A 68 -5.20 4.28 0.41
CA VAL A 68 -3.79 4.70 0.51
C VAL A 68 -3.52 5.89 -0.41
N LYS A 69 -4.05 5.87 -1.65
CA LYS A 69 -3.93 7.00 -2.59
C LYS A 69 -4.62 8.28 -2.09
N ARG A 70 -5.83 8.17 -1.55
CA ARG A 70 -6.56 9.33 -1.01
C ARG A 70 -5.84 9.91 0.21
N GLN A 71 -5.38 9.04 1.09
CA GLN A 71 -4.68 9.43 2.31
C GLN A 71 -3.29 10.03 2.04
N SER A 72 -2.57 9.57 1.01
CA SER A 72 -1.30 10.18 0.63
C SER A 72 -1.49 11.62 0.16
N ILE A 73 -2.53 11.88 -0.63
CA ILE A 73 -2.88 13.24 -1.11
C ILE A 73 -3.27 14.13 0.07
N ILE A 74 -4.18 13.67 0.94
CA ILE A 74 -4.59 14.43 2.13
C ILE A 74 -3.38 14.73 3.02
N ASN A 75 -2.55 13.74 3.29
CA ASN A 75 -1.35 13.93 4.09
C ASN A 75 -0.41 14.98 3.48
N SER A 76 -0.23 14.97 2.15
CA SER A 76 0.57 15.98 1.46
C SER A 76 -0.03 17.40 1.60
N LEU A 77 -1.35 17.56 1.51
CA LEU A 77 -2.03 18.86 1.62
C LEU A 77 -1.92 19.48 3.02
N TYR A 78 -1.93 18.64 4.06
CA TYR A 78 -1.93 19.11 5.46
C TYR A 78 -0.57 19.00 6.16
N SER A 79 0.45 18.44 5.51
CA SER A 79 1.81 18.33 6.05
C SER A 79 2.50 19.70 6.18
N HIS A 80 2.17 20.45 7.24
CA HIS A 80 2.88 21.65 7.65
C HIS A 80 4.01 21.26 8.62
N GLY A 81 5.24 21.16 8.09
CA GLY A 81 6.45 20.93 8.89
C GLY A 81 6.88 19.47 8.94
N ARG A 82 8.05 19.19 8.35
CA ARG A 82 8.72 17.90 8.37
C ARG A 82 8.84 17.33 9.79
N SER A 83 8.49 16.05 9.95
CA SER A 83 8.64 15.30 11.20
C SER A 83 10.10 15.34 11.69
N VAL A 84 10.31 15.28 13.01
CA VAL A 84 11.65 15.38 13.64
C VAL A 84 12.61 14.30 13.11
N LEU A 85 12.08 13.13 12.71
CA LEU A 85 12.82 12.04 12.07
C LEU A 85 13.40 12.39 10.69
N GLU A 86 12.85 13.39 9.99
CA GLU A 86 13.38 13.86 8.71
C GLU A 86 14.44 14.95 8.86
N LYS A 87 14.60 15.55 10.06
CA LYS A 87 15.62 16.57 10.33
C LYS A 87 17.04 16.01 10.49
N GLY A 88 17.19 14.67 10.57
CA GLY A 88 18.46 14.00 10.85
C GLY A 88 19.15 13.31 9.65
N LYS A 89 18.57 13.36 8.44
CA LYS A 89 19.24 12.82 7.25
C LYS A 89 20.04 13.93 6.56
N PRO A 90 21.38 13.89 6.54
CA PRO A 90 22.14 14.81 5.71
C PRO A 90 21.73 14.59 4.25
N ALA A 91 21.50 15.68 3.52
CA ALA A 91 21.36 15.62 2.08
C ALA A 91 22.68 15.05 1.53
N LEU A 92 22.62 13.88 0.93
CA LEU A 92 23.73 13.36 0.16
C LEU A 92 23.83 14.21 -1.12
N HIS A 93 24.66 15.25 -1.06
CA HIS A 93 25.23 15.95 -2.20
C HIS A 93 26.66 16.33 -1.86
#